data_AF-A0A7J9DN35-F1
#
_entry.id   AF-A0A7J9DN35-F1
#
_cell.length_a   1.000
_cell.length_b   1.000
_cell.length_c   1.000
_cell.angle_alpha   90.00
_cell.angle_beta   90.00
_cell.angle_gamma   90.00
#
_symmetry.space_group_name_H-M   'P 1'
#
loop_
_entity.id
_entity.type
_entity.pdbx_description
1 polymer ?
#
loop_
_entity_poly.entity_id
_entity_poly.type
_entity_poly.pdbx_seq_one_letter_code
_entity_poly.pdbx_strand_id
1 'polypeptide(L)'
;MGYIDFPFLTRPGENRDPRRYPGHREVLLYLKDFAREFEVEEMVRFETDVIKVGILGDGKWKVRSKKSSFNDNNEIISKSNAEFDDEIYDAVVVCNGHYTEPRIADIPGINLWPGKQMHSHNYRIPEPFRDQIVIVIGSSASAVDICRDIAPVAKEVHVASRSVADETYTKQPGYNNLWFHSMIDHAHEDGAVVFRNGKTVLADLIMHCTGYKYHFPFLDTKGIVTVDDNCLGPLYKHVFPPALAPYLSFIGIPWKIVPFPLFEFQSKWIASILSGRITLPSQKEMMEDIQAFYSTLEVSSIPKRYIHCIGQSQFEYNNWLATQWGSQGVEKWREAMYSMASVNRSFRPEMYRDEWDDHHLVSEAYEDFLKYPSASNL
;
A
#
# COMPACT_ATOMS: atom_id res chain seq x y z
N MET A 1 0.09 -2.69 -14.61
CA MET A 1 0.85 -2.60 -13.34
C MET A 1 2.33 -2.35 -13.54
N GLY A 2 2.97 -2.96 -14.55
CA GLY A 2 4.43 -2.88 -14.72
C GLY A 2 5.00 -1.47 -14.81
N TYR A 3 6.29 -1.37 -14.51
CA TYR A 3 7.17 -0.23 -14.79
C TYR A 3 7.03 0.23 -16.24
N ILE A 4 7.36 1.49 -16.49
CA ILE A 4 7.17 2.16 -17.78
C ILE A 4 8.07 1.52 -18.84
N ASP A 5 9.32 1.24 -18.48
CA ASP A 5 10.34 0.66 -19.35
C ASP A 5 10.52 -0.86 -19.18
N PHE A 6 9.69 -1.50 -18.34
CA PHE A 6 9.68 -2.95 -18.16
C PHE A 6 8.23 -3.49 -18.10
N PRO A 7 7.60 -3.69 -19.27
CA PRO A 7 6.21 -4.15 -19.36
C PRO A 7 5.94 -5.44 -18.58
N PHE A 8 4.81 -5.48 -17.87
CA PHE A 8 4.35 -6.70 -17.17
C PHE A 8 3.54 -7.57 -18.14
N LEU A 9 4.28 -8.25 -19.01
CA LEU A 9 3.76 -9.13 -20.05
C LEU A 9 3.69 -10.58 -19.56
N THR A 10 2.78 -11.34 -20.16
CA THR A 10 2.71 -12.79 -19.99
C THR A 10 4.00 -13.42 -20.51
N ARG A 11 4.69 -14.20 -19.68
CA ARG A 11 5.88 -14.95 -20.10
C ARG A 11 5.58 -16.45 -20.16
N PRO A 12 6.24 -17.21 -21.06
CA PRO A 12 6.11 -18.66 -21.09
C PRO A 12 6.71 -19.29 -19.83
N GLY A 13 6.09 -20.37 -19.34
CA GLY A 13 6.61 -21.19 -18.23
C GLY A 13 5.49 -21.83 -17.41
N GLU A 14 5.70 -23.07 -16.96
CA GLU A 14 4.70 -23.87 -16.24
C GLU A 14 4.20 -23.23 -14.93
N ASN A 15 4.98 -22.30 -14.35
CA ASN A 15 4.68 -21.61 -13.11
C ASN A 15 4.18 -20.17 -13.29
N ARG A 16 3.95 -19.72 -14.54
CA ARG A 16 3.48 -18.36 -14.85
C ARG A 16 1.96 -18.32 -14.90
N ASP A 17 1.40 -17.20 -14.45
CA ASP A 17 -0.04 -16.94 -14.51
C ASP A 17 -0.35 -16.01 -15.70
N PRO A 18 -0.95 -16.50 -16.79
CA PRO A 18 -1.16 -15.70 -18.00
C PRO A 18 -2.36 -14.75 -17.89
N ARG A 19 -3.11 -14.76 -16.79
CA ARG A 19 -4.30 -13.93 -16.63
C ARG A 19 -3.93 -12.45 -16.55
N ARG A 20 -4.83 -11.59 -17.05
CA ARG A 20 -4.69 -10.12 -16.94
C ARG A 20 -4.68 -9.62 -15.49
N TYR A 21 -5.44 -10.29 -14.62
CA TYR A 21 -5.42 -10.11 -13.17
C TYR A 21 -4.79 -11.35 -12.53
N PRO A 22 -3.45 -11.49 -12.59
CA PRO A 22 -2.81 -12.70 -12.12
C PRO A 22 -2.74 -12.73 -10.59
N GLY A 23 -2.45 -13.91 -10.04
CA GLY A 23 -2.18 -14.08 -8.61
C GLY A 23 -0.89 -13.37 -8.17
N HIS A 24 -0.75 -13.14 -6.86
CA HIS A 24 0.42 -12.48 -6.27
C HIS A 24 1.76 -13.15 -6.62
N ARG A 25 1.76 -14.47 -6.88
CA ARG A 25 2.96 -15.21 -7.29
C ARG A 25 3.54 -14.70 -8.59
N GLU A 26 2.70 -14.38 -9.58
CA GLU A 26 3.16 -13.83 -10.86
C GLU A 26 3.73 -12.42 -10.71
N VAL A 27 3.12 -11.60 -9.84
CA VAL A 27 3.67 -10.27 -9.52
C VAL A 27 5.05 -10.39 -8.87
N LEU A 28 5.26 -11.37 -7.96
CA LEU A 28 6.57 -11.65 -7.39
C LEU A 28 7.58 -12.11 -8.46
N LEU A 29 7.17 -12.98 -9.39
CA LEU A 29 8.03 -13.43 -10.49
C LEU A 29 8.42 -12.25 -11.39
N TYR A 30 7.49 -11.35 -11.71
CA TYR A 30 7.78 -10.12 -12.44
C TYR A 30 8.80 -9.21 -11.74
N LEU A 31 8.69 -9.04 -10.42
CA LEU A 31 9.65 -8.25 -9.65
C LEU A 31 11.03 -8.92 -9.60
N LYS A 32 11.09 -10.25 -9.55
CA LYS A 32 12.35 -11.01 -9.66
C LYS A 32 12.97 -10.89 -11.05
N ASP A 33 12.15 -10.95 -12.09
CA ASP A 33 12.60 -10.75 -13.48
C ASP A 33 13.18 -9.33 -13.64
N PHE A 34 12.49 -8.31 -13.11
CA PHE A 34 12.98 -6.92 -13.08
C PHE A 34 14.31 -6.81 -12.33
N ALA A 35 14.41 -7.35 -11.12
CA ALA A 35 15.62 -7.24 -10.30
C ALA A 35 16.83 -7.90 -10.95
N ARG A 36 16.62 -9.00 -11.70
CA ARG A 36 17.66 -9.69 -12.45
C ARG A 36 18.08 -8.95 -13.72
N GLU A 37 17.11 -8.47 -14.50
CA GLU A 37 17.36 -7.73 -15.74
C GLU A 37 18.24 -6.50 -15.49
N PHE A 38 17.98 -5.79 -14.39
CA PHE A 38 18.67 -4.55 -14.05
C PHE A 38 19.77 -4.74 -12.98
N GLU A 39 20.17 -5.99 -12.70
CA GLU A 39 21.25 -6.35 -11.76
C GLU A 39 21.09 -5.72 -10.35
N VAL A 40 19.86 -5.41 -9.96
CA VAL A 40 19.54 -4.79 -8.66
C VAL A 40 19.80 -5.77 -7.52
N GLU A 41 19.63 -7.07 -7.77
CA GLU A 41 19.82 -8.13 -6.78
C GLU A 41 21.24 -8.14 -6.19
N GLU A 42 22.25 -7.77 -6.98
CA GLU A 42 23.66 -7.72 -6.52
C GLU A 42 23.92 -6.59 -5.52
N MET A 43 23.06 -5.57 -5.50
CA MET A 43 23.16 -4.44 -4.58
C MET A 43 22.38 -4.66 -3.27
N VAL A 44 21.57 -5.72 -3.19
CA VAL A 44 20.67 -5.98 -2.06
C VAL A 44 21.38 -6.85 -1.02
N ARG A 45 21.42 -6.36 0.22
CA ARG A 45 21.82 -7.15 1.38
C ARG A 45 20.58 -7.73 2.05
N PHE A 46 20.23 -8.95 1.69
CA PHE A 46 19.14 -9.68 2.34
C PHE A 46 19.47 -9.98 3.81
N GLU A 47 18.45 -10.34 4.57
CA GLU A 47 18.57 -10.69 6.00
C GLU A 47 19.28 -9.61 6.83
N THR A 48 19.17 -8.36 6.43
CA THR A 48 19.85 -7.21 7.04
C THR A 48 18.81 -6.18 7.46
N ASP A 49 18.47 -6.17 8.74
CA ASP A 49 17.47 -5.27 9.28
C ASP A 49 18.10 -3.92 9.61
N VAL A 50 17.52 -2.84 9.11
CA VAL A 50 17.91 -1.47 9.49
C VAL A 50 17.28 -1.15 10.84
N ILE A 51 18.14 -0.94 11.84
CA ILE A 51 17.74 -0.74 13.24
C ILE A 51 17.69 0.73 13.60
N LYS A 52 18.62 1.53 13.08
CA LYS A 52 18.64 2.97 13.33
C LYS A 52 19.22 3.74 12.14
N VAL A 53 18.61 4.86 11.81
CA VAL A 53 19.08 5.85 10.85
C VAL A 53 19.05 7.20 11.53
N GLY A 54 20.17 7.94 11.49
CA GLY A 54 20.23 9.28 12.08
C GLY A 54 21.32 10.15 11.47
N ILE A 55 21.13 11.47 11.56
CA ILE A 55 22.07 12.45 11.03
C ILE A 55 23.27 12.66 11.97
N LEU A 56 24.47 12.70 11.39
CA LEU A 56 25.72 13.05 12.05
C LEU A 56 25.97 14.57 12.02
N GLY A 57 26.92 15.04 12.82
CA GLY A 57 27.22 16.48 12.94
C GLY A 57 27.78 17.13 11.67
N ASP A 58 28.26 16.33 10.72
CA ASP A 58 28.79 16.75 9.41
C ASP A 58 27.74 16.69 8.28
N GLY A 59 26.47 16.42 8.60
CA GLY A 59 25.38 16.32 7.62
C GLY A 59 25.27 14.95 6.94
N LYS A 60 26.16 13.99 7.25
CA LYS A 60 26.07 12.61 6.74
C LYS A 60 25.08 11.78 7.55
N TRP A 61 24.68 10.64 6.99
CA TRP A 61 23.75 9.71 7.61
C TRP A 61 24.45 8.48 8.11
N LYS A 62 24.21 8.14 9.37
CA LYS A 62 24.63 6.87 9.95
C LYS A 62 23.47 5.88 9.88
N VAL A 63 23.69 4.77 9.20
CA VAL A 63 22.76 3.63 9.12
C VAL A 63 23.34 2.48 9.93
N ARG A 64 22.64 2.13 11.00
CA ARG A 64 22.91 0.96 11.83
C ARG A 64 22.01 -0.19 11.38
N SER A 65 22.63 -1.31 11.00
CA SER A 65 21.92 -2.53 10.63
C SER A 65 22.37 -3.71 11.48
N LYS A 66 21.62 -4.81 11.37
CA LYS A 66 21.91 -6.08 12.02
C LYS A 66 21.55 -7.21 11.09
N LYS A 67 22.43 -8.21 10.98
CA LYS A 67 22.08 -9.46 10.29
C LYS A 67 21.10 -10.27 11.12
N SER A 68 19.98 -10.60 10.52
CA SER A 68 18.98 -11.52 11.06
C SER A 68 19.34 -12.94 10.63
N SER A 69 19.34 -13.87 11.58
CA SER A 69 19.46 -15.30 11.28
C SER A 69 18.08 -15.92 11.44
N PHE A 70 17.69 -16.79 10.53
CA PHE A 70 16.42 -17.50 10.58
C PHE A 70 16.64 -18.96 10.95
N ASN A 71 15.70 -19.57 11.66
CA ASN A 71 15.63 -21.03 11.82
C ASN A 71 14.94 -21.67 10.60
N ASP A 72 14.87 -23.01 10.57
CA ASP A 72 14.23 -23.76 9.49
C ASP A 72 12.73 -23.43 9.28
N ASN A 73 12.10 -22.76 10.26
CA ASN A 73 10.71 -22.30 10.22
C ASN A 73 10.57 -20.81 9.84
N ASN A 74 11.65 -20.16 9.36
CA ASN A 74 11.72 -18.72 9.08
C ASN A 74 11.44 -17.80 10.30
N GLU A 75 11.69 -18.27 11.51
CA GLU A 75 11.63 -17.43 12.71
C GLU A 75 12.99 -16.81 13.01
N ILE A 76 12.99 -15.55 13.45
CA ILE A 76 14.21 -14.80 13.77
C ILE A 76 14.89 -15.43 15.00
N ILE A 77 16.09 -15.97 14.81
CA ILE A 77 16.98 -16.40 15.88
C ILE A 77 17.61 -15.14 16.49
N SER A 78 17.09 -14.71 17.64
CA SER A 78 17.73 -13.67 18.43
C SER A 78 19.01 -14.20 19.07
N LYS A 79 20.16 -13.99 18.40
CA LYS A 79 21.46 -14.18 19.06
C LYS A 79 21.67 -13.05 20.07
N SER A 80 22.03 -13.41 21.31
CA SER A 80 22.32 -12.48 22.41
C SER A 80 23.52 -11.56 22.13
N ASN A 81 24.43 -11.97 21.25
CA ASN A 81 25.59 -11.18 20.78
C ASN A 81 25.42 -10.74 19.33
N ALA A 82 24.28 -10.13 19.00
CA ALA A 82 24.07 -9.61 17.66
C ALA A 82 25.07 -8.50 17.34
N GLU A 83 25.90 -8.74 16.32
CA GLU A 83 26.81 -7.75 15.77
C GLU A 83 26.00 -6.71 14.99
N PHE A 84 26.27 -5.43 15.26
CA PHE A 84 25.66 -4.31 14.57
C PHE A 84 26.69 -3.71 13.62
N ASP A 85 26.27 -3.46 12.38
CA ASP A 85 27.08 -2.80 11.38
C ASP A 85 26.65 -1.33 11.28
N ASP A 86 27.62 -0.42 11.43
CA ASP A 86 27.42 1.00 11.33
C ASP A 86 28.10 1.51 10.05
N GLU A 87 27.31 2.02 9.10
CA GLU A 87 27.80 2.56 7.84
C GLU A 87 27.37 4.02 7.67
N ILE A 88 28.21 4.79 6.96
CA ILE A 88 27.99 6.21 6.71
C ILE A 88 27.65 6.44 5.24
N TYR A 89 26.56 7.14 4.99
CA TYR A 89 26.05 7.46 3.67
C TYR A 89 25.85 8.97 3.50
N ASP A 90 25.99 9.46 2.27
CA ASP A 90 25.69 10.86 1.97
C ASP A 90 24.17 11.10 1.89
N ALA A 91 23.39 10.09 1.49
CA ALA A 91 21.93 10.17 1.42
C ALA A 91 21.26 8.85 1.82
N VAL A 92 20.01 8.94 2.29
CA VAL A 92 19.14 7.81 2.62
C VAL A 92 17.80 7.96 1.89
N VAL A 93 17.41 6.92 1.19
CA VAL A 93 16.08 6.79 0.55
C VAL A 93 15.30 5.71 1.28
N VAL A 94 14.18 6.08 1.89
CA VAL A 94 13.36 5.17 2.70
C VAL A 94 12.29 4.50 1.83
N CYS A 95 12.36 3.17 1.74
CA CYS A 95 11.51 2.32 0.90
C CYS A 95 10.87 1.13 1.66
N ASN A 96 10.66 1.24 2.98
CA ASN A 96 10.22 0.11 3.83
C ASN A 96 8.72 -0.24 3.74
N GLY A 97 7.97 0.45 2.86
CA GLY A 97 6.53 0.26 2.70
C GLY A 97 5.70 0.76 3.89
N HIS A 98 4.38 0.55 3.78
CA HIS A 98 3.41 1.04 4.77
C HIS A 98 2.17 0.14 4.88
N TYR A 99 2.30 -1.15 4.54
CA TYR A 99 1.24 -2.17 4.63
C TYR A 99 1.60 -3.32 5.58
N THR A 100 2.29 -3.00 6.67
CA THR A 100 2.73 -3.99 7.68
C THR A 100 2.15 -3.67 9.06
N GLU A 101 2.36 -2.46 9.58
CA GLU A 101 1.89 -2.07 10.92
C GLU A 101 0.36 -1.89 10.95
N PRO A 102 -0.40 -2.74 11.67
CA PRO A 102 -1.86 -2.69 11.65
C PRO A 102 -2.47 -1.42 12.25
N ARG A 103 -3.58 -0.96 11.67
CA ARG A 103 -4.49 0.01 12.32
C ARG A 103 -5.69 -0.75 12.85
N ILE A 104 -5.85 -0.82 14.17
CA ILE A 104 -6.97 -1.50 14.82
C ILE A 104 -8.13 -0.52 15.06
N ALA A 105 -9.35 -1.00 14.90
CA ALA A 105 -10.56 -0.22 15.19
C ALA A 105 -10.79 -0.16 16.70
N ASP A 106 -11.21 0.98 17.21
CA ASP A 106 -11.72 1.08 18.57
C ASP A 106 -13.19 0.66 18.60
N ILE A 107 -13.53 -0.25 19.51
CA ILE A 107 -14.87 -0.85 19.62
C ILE A 107 -15.26 -0.82 21.11
N PRO A 108 -16.31 -0.06 21.50
CA PRO A 108 -16.77 -0.06 22.88
C PRO A 108 -17.13 -1.47 23.38
N GLY A 109 -16.68 -1.82 24.59
CA GLY A 109 -16.95 -3.13 25.22
C GLY A 109 -16.09 -4.29 24.72
N ILE A 110 -15.21 -4.08 23.74
CA ILE A 110 -14.43 -5.15 23.10
C ILE A 110 -13.49 -5.93 24.03
N ASN A 111 -13.05 -5.31 25.13
CA ASN A 111 -12.18 -5.95 26.13
C ASN A 111 -12.88 -7.07 26.91
N LEU A 112 -14.22 -7.05 26.98
CA LEU A 112 -15.03 -8.07 27.65
C LEU A 112 -15.62 -9.08 26.66
N TRP A 113 -15.58 -8.78 25.35
CA TRP A 113 -16.15 -9.65 24.33
C TRP A 113 -15.32 -10.94 24.17
N PRO A 114 -15.93 -12.13 24.25
CA PRO A 114 -15.21 -13.40 24.37
C PRO A 114 -14.69 -13.97 23.03
N GLY A 115 -15.10 -13.40 21.90
CA GLY A 115 -14.72 -13.90 20.58
C GLY A 115 -13.29 -13.57 20.17
N LYS A 116 -12.88 -14.08 19.00
CA LYS A 116 -11.52 -13.87 18.48
C LYS A 116 -11.40 -12.54 17.75
N GLN A 117 -10.29 -11.84 17.94
CA GLN A 117 -9.95 -10.65 17.16
C GLN A 117 -8.72 -10.91 16.31
N MET A 118 -8.73 -10.43 15.06
CA MET A 118 -7.54 -10.43 14.21
C MET A 118 -7.52 -9.27 13.24
N HIS A 119 -6.34 -8.88 12.77
CA HIS A 119 -6.20 -7.93 11.67
C HIS A 119 -6.03 -8.67 10.34
N SER A 120 -6.45 -8.05 9.23
CA SER A 120 -6.28 -8.59 7.87
C SER A 120 -4.82 -8.87 7.50
N HIS A 121 -3.87 -8.23 8.20
CA HIS A 121 -2.43 -8.52 8.07
C HIS A 121 -2.09 -10.00 8.35
N ASN A 122 -2.84 -10.66 9.24
CA ASN A 122 -2.63 -12.05 9.62
C ASN A 122 -3.53 -13.03 8.84
N TYR A 123 -4.41 -12.53 7.96
CA TYR A 123 -5.22 -13.38 7.09
C TYR A 123 -4.34 -14.09 6.06
N ARG A 124 -4.57 -15.38 5.81
CA ARG A 124 -3.80 -16.18 4.85
C ARG A 124 -4.67 -17.01 3.93
N ILE A 125 -5.62 -17.73 4.51
CA ILE A 125 -6.48 -18.68 3.80
C ILE A 125 -7.88 -18.69 4.44
N PRO A 126 -8.93 -19.10 3.71
CA PRO A 126 -10.30 -19.03 4.19
C PRO A 126 -10.70 -20.21 5.09
N GLU A 127 -10.03 -21.37 5.01
CA GLU A 127 -10.43 -22.60 5.73
C GLU A 127 -10.59 -22.44 7.25
N PRO A 128 -9.77 -21.67 7.98
CA PRO A 128 -9.95 -21.43 9.40
C PRO A 128 -11.25 -20.70 9.77
N PHE A 129 -11.97 -20.12 8.81
CA PHE A 129 -13.25 -19.43 9.01
C PHE A 129 -14.45 -20.33 8.70
N ARG A 130 -14.22 -21.61 8.40
CA ARG A 130 -15.28 -22.57 8.10
C ARG A 130 -16.33 -22.62 9.22
N ASP A 131 -17.59 -22.52 8.83
CA ASP A 131 -18.77 -22.56 9.71
C ASP A 131 -18.80 -21.48 10.81
N GLN A 132 -17.95 -20.45 10.74
CA GLN A 132 -17.93 -19.33 11.69
C GLN A 132 -18.82 -18.16 11.24
N ILE A 133 -19.29 -17.38 12.22
CA ILE A 133 -19.91 -16.07 12.02
C ILE A 133 -18.83 -15.00 12.18
N VAL A 134 -18.51 -14.32 11.09
CA VAL A 134 -17.38 -13.39 11.01
C VAL A 134 -17.87 -11.96 10.78
N ILE A 135 -17.43 -11.03 11.62
CA ILE A 135 -17.61 -9.59 11.38
C ILE A 135 -16.32 -9.04 10.77
N VAL A 136 -16.41 -8.38 9.62
CA VAL A 136 -15.28 -7.72 8.94
C VAL A 136 -15.45 -6.21 9.02
N ILE A 137 -14.51 -5.52 9.67
CA ILE A 137 -14.55 -4.06 9.84
C ILE A 137 -13.78 -3.38 8.71
N GLY A 138 -14.47 -2.62 7.88
CA GLY A 138 -13.92 -1.91 6.73
C GLY A 138 -14.61 -2.31 5.43
N SER A 139 -14.51 -1.46 4.41
CA SER A 139 -15.16 -1.67 3.10
C SER A 139 -14.26 -1.27 1.92
N SER A 140 -12.95 -1.38 2.10
CA SER A 140 -11.97 -1.16 1.02
C SER A 140 -11.45 -2.47 0.45
N ALA A 141 -10.38 -2.42 -0.36
CA ALA A 141 -9.87 -3.56 -1.11
C ALA A 141 -9.70 -4.84 -0.29
N SER A 142 -8.99 -4.79 0.85
CA SER A 142 -8.80 -5.97 1.71
C SER A 142 -10.10 -6.54 2.25
N ALA A 143 -11.02 -5.68 2.69
CA ALA A 143 -12.31 -6.15 3.21
C ALA A 143 -13.13 -6.84 2.10
N VAL A 144 -13.23 -6.22 0.92
CA VAL A 144 -13.98 -6.77 -0.22
C VAL A 144 -13.41 -8.12 -0.66
N ASP A 145 -12.09 -8.20 -0.83
CA ASP A 145 -11.45 -9.43 -1.29
C ASP A 145 -11.50 -10.55 -0.23
N ILE A 146 -11.24 -10.23 1.05
CA ILE A 146 -11.32 -11.25 2.11
C ILE A 146 -12.76 -11.72 2.31
N CYS A 147 -13.75 -10.83 2.28
CA CYS A 147 -15.14 -11.25 2.40
C CYS A 147 -15.55 -12.20 1.26
N ARG A 148 -15.10 -11.93 0.02
CA ARG A 148 -15.31 -12.85 -1.12
C ARG A 148 -14.64 -14.21 -0.89
N ASP A 149 -13.45 -14.21 -0.31
CA ASP A 149 -12.64 -15.42 -0.10
C ASP A 149 -13.19 -16.30 1.03
N ILE A 150 -13.68 -15.71 2.12
CA ILE A 150 -14.23 -16.47 3.26
C ILE A 150 -15.71 -16.83 3.12
N ALA A 151 -16.50 -16.07 2.34
CA ALA A 151 -17.93 -16.33 2.18
C ALA A 151 -18.30 -17.75 1.72
N PRO A 152 -17.53 -18.44 0.84
CA PRO A 152 -17.80 -19.83 0.46
C PRO A 152 -17.67 -20.85 1.59
N VAL A 153 -16.98 -20.52 2.70
CA VAL A 153 -16.73 -21.46 3.81
C VAL A 153 -17.34 -21.02 5.14
N ALA A 154 -17.51 -19.72 5.36
CA ALA A 154 -18.07 -19.16 6.58
C ALA A 154 -19.59 -19.39 6.67
N LYS A 155 -20.11 -19.49 7.90
CA LYS A 155 -21.56 -19.58 8.14
C LYS A 155 -22.25 -18.27 7.78
N GLU A 156 -21.74 -17.15 8.29
CA GLU A 156 -22.22 -15.79 8.01
C GLU A 156 -21.05 -14.80 7.99
N VAL A 157 -21.12 -13.80 7.10
CA VAL A 157 -20.13 -12.72 6.99
C VAL A 157 -20.86 -11.37 7.09
N HIS A 158 -20.44 -10.54 8.04
CA HIS A 158 -21.05 -9.24 8.32
C HIS A 158 -20.02 -8.13 8.14
N VAL A 159 -20.16 -7.32 7.10
CA VAL A 159 -19.28 -6.18 6.85
C VAL A 159 -19.77 -4.97 7.65
N ALA A 160 -18.91 -4.40 8.49
CA ALA A 160 -19.18 -3.15 9.20
C ALA A 160 -18.45 -1.99 8.49
N SER A 161 -19.17 -0.98 8.00
CA SER A 161 -18.55 0.18 7.36
C SER A 161 -19.01 1.49 7.96
N ARG A 162 -18.04 2.40 8.12
CA ARG A 162 -18.29 3.81 8.52
C ARG A 162 -18.70 4.71 7.36
N SER A 163 -18.67 4.19 6.14
CA SER A 163 -18.90 4.96 4.91
C SER A 163 -20.34 4.85 4.41
N VAL A 164 -21.25 4.31 5.22
CA VAL A 164 -22.68 4.14 4.91
C VAL A 164 -23.54 4.71 6.04
N ALA A 165 -24.82 4.94 5.76
CA ALA A 165 -25.76 5.49 6.73
C ALA A 165 -26.04 4.48 7.87
N ASP A 166 -26.38 4.98 9.06
CA ASP A 166 -26.49 4.16 10.27
C ASP A 166 -27.55 3.06 10.18
N GLU A 167 -28.63 3.30 9.42
CA GLU A 167 -29.70 2.35 9.12
C GLU A 167 -29.31 1.23 8.15
N THR A 168 -28.13 1.27 7.54
CA THR A 168 -27.73 0.33 6.49
C THR A 168 -27.73 -1.10 7.00
N TYR A 169 -28.51 -1.95 6.32
CA TYR A 169 -28.49 -3.40 6.46
C TYR A 169 -28.90 -4.04 5.13
N THR A 170 -27.93 -4.48 4.34
CA THR A 170 -28.19 -5.01 2.99
C THR A 170 -27.50 -6.35 2.79
N LYS A 171 -28.24 -7.33 2.26
CA LYS A 171 -27.65 -8.59 1.81
C LYS A 171 -26.92 -8.33 0.50
N GLN A 172 -25.66 -8.77 0.40
CA GLN A 172 -24.86 -8.50 -0.79
C GLN A 172 -25.32 -9.38 -1.97
N PRO A 173 -25.54 -8.81 -3.17
CA PRO A 173 -25.92 -9.57 -4.36
C PRO A 173 -24.92 -10.69 -4.66
N GLY A 174 -25.43 -11.86 -5.07
CA GLY A 174 -24.59 -13.03 -5.36
C GLY A 174 -24.19 -13.87 -4.14
N TYR A 175 -24.44 -13.39 -2.91
CA TYR A 175 -24.12 -14.12 -1.69
C TYR A 175 -25.37 -14.47 -0.89
N ASN A 176 -25.42 -15.69 -0.36
CA ASN A 176 -26.52 -16.13 0.50
C ASN A 176 -26.28 -15.85 1.98
N ASN A 177 -25.04 -15.52 2.36
CA ASN A 177 -24.56 -15.45 3.74
C ASN A 177 -23.68 -14.21 4.01
N LEU A 178 -23.81 -13.15 3.21
CA LEU A 178 -23.00 -11.94 3.36
C LEU A 178 -23.89 -10.70 3.47
N TRP A 179 -23.72 -9.94 4.55
CA TRP A 179 -24.49 -8.73 4.85
C TRP A 179 -23.58 -7.54 5.07
N PHE A 180 -24.08 -6.36 4.73
CA PHE A 180 -23.41 -5.09 4.89
C PHE A 180 -24.18 -4.24 5.89
N HIS A 181 -23.46 -3.71 6.88
CA HIS A 181 -23.97 -2.96 8.02
C HIS A 181 -23.27 -1.60 8.09
N SER A 182 -23.88 -0.68 8.84
CA SER A 182 -23.13 0.46 9.39
C SER A 182 -22.10 -0.01 10.43
N MET A 183 -21.52 0.93 11.17
CA MET A 183 -20.56 0.68 12.22
C MET A 183 -21.13 -0.20 13.34
N ILE A 184 -20.21 -0.94 13.97
CA ILE A 184 -20.43 -1.52 15.29
C ILE A 184 -20.64 -0.36 16.27
N ASP A 185 -21.65 -0.48 17.11
CA ASP A 185 -21.89 0.43 18.22
C ASP A 185 -21.12 -0.04 19.46
N HIS A 186 -21.31 -1.29 19.87
CA HIS A 186 -20.60 -1.90 21.00
C HIS A 186 -20.60 -3.43 20.93
N ALA A 187 -19.74 -4.07 21.72
CA ALA A 187 -19.65 -5.50 21.91
C ALA A 187 -19.91 -5.88 23.39
N HIS A 188 -20.53 -7.03 23.62
CA HIS A 188 -20.95 -7.51 24.94
C HIS A 188 -20.18 -8.75 25.40
N GLU A 189 -20.19 -8.99 26.71
CA GLU A 189 -19.55 -10.15 27.36
C GLU A 189 -20.18 -11.50 27.01
N ASP A 190 -21.43 -11.51 26.54
CA ASP A 190 -22.15 -12.71 26.12
C ASP A 190 -21.84 -13.14 24.67
N GLY A 191 -20.94 -12.41 23.98
CA GLY A 191 -20.57 -12.66 22.59
C GLY A 191 -21.35 -11.83 21.57
N ALA A 192 -22.37 -11.08 21.98
CA ALA A 192 -23.14 -10.24 21.08
C ALA A 192 -22.38 -9.00 20.62
N VAL A 193 -22.51 -8.66 19.35
CA VAL A 193 -22.02 -7.42 18.75
C VAL A 193 -23.20 -6.66 18.17
N VAL A 194 -23.41 -5.44 18.66
CA VAL A 194 -24.52 -4.57 18.30
C VAL A 194 -24.04 -3.54 17.30
N PHE A 195 -24.76 -3.42 16.18
CA PHE A 195 -24.53 -2.40 15.15
C PHE A 195 -25.40 -1.17 15.42
N ARG A 196 -25.05 -0.02 14.84
CA ARG A 196 -25.78 1.24 15.05
C ARG A 196 -27.26 1.24 14.62
N ASN A 197 -27.64 0.33 13.73
CA ASN A 197 -29.04 0.08 13.35
C ASN A 197 -29.81 -0.78 14.40
N GLY A 198 -29.17 -1.13 15.53
CA GLY A 198 -29.73 -2.01 16.56
C GLY A 198 -29.71 -3.51 16.21
N LYS A 199 -29.22 -3.90 15.02
CA LYS A 199 -29.02 -5.31 14.70
C LYS A 199 -27.93 -5.90 15.59
N THR A 200 -28.14 -7.13 16.00
CA THR A 200 -27.23 -7.86 16.90
C THR A 200 -26.78 -9.14 16.23
N VAL A 201 -25.49 -9.45 16.33
CA VAL A 201 -24.89 -10.67 15.78
C VAL A 201 -24.07 -11.34 16.88
N LEU A 202 -24.29 -12.64 17.09
CA LEU A 202 -23.42 -13.47 17.93
C LEU A 202 -22.26 -13.95 17.05
N ALA A 203 -21.15 -13.22 17.09
CA ALA A 203 -20.01 -13.48 16.22
C ALA A 203 -18.95 -14.33 16.90
N ASP A 204 -18.28 -15.20 16.13
CA ASP A 204 -17.14 -15.97 16.60
C ASP A 204 -15.84 -15.16 16.48
N LEU A 205 -15.77 -14.28 15.47
CA LEU A 205 -14.56 -13.54 15.11
C LEU A 205 -14.87 -12.13 14.58
N ILE A 206 -14.05 -11.16 15.00
CA ILE A 206 -13.95 -9.82 14.43
C ILE A 206 -12.62 -9.69 13.67
N MET A 207 -12.70 -9.39 12.38
CA MET A 207 -11.57 -9.12 11.51
C MET A 207 -11.46 -7.61 11.22
N HIS A 208 -10.37 -7.01 11.66
CA HIS A 208 -10.03 -5.62 11.35
C HIS A 208 -9.41 -5.54 9.96
N CYS A 209 -10.19 -5.10 8.97
CA CYS A 209 -9.74 -4.72 7.62
C CYS A 209 -9.59 -3.18 7.53
N THR A 210 -9.04 -2.58 8.58
CA THR A 210 -9.00 -1.14 8.82
C THR A 210 -7.72 -0.45 8.35
N GLY A 211 -6.90 -1.17 7.58
CA GLY A 211 -5.71 -0.64 6.95
C GLY A 211 -4.52 -0.59 7.90
N TYR A 212 -3.56 0.27 7.58
CA TYR A 212 -2.23 0.22 8.19
C TYR A 212 -1.77 1.61 8.60
N LYS A 213 -0.72 1.64 9.43
CA LYS A 213 -0.05 2.85 9.87
C LYS A 213 1.27 3.05 9.13
N TYR A 214 1.62 4.30 8.88
CA TYR A 214 3.02 4.63 8.61
C TYR A 214 3.84 4.37 9.87
N HIS A 215 4.90 3.59 9.74
CA HIS A 215 5.73 3.18 10.87
C HIS A 215 7.20 3.09 10.45
N PHE A 216 8.03 3.92 11.08
CA PHE A 216 9.46 4.05 10.79
C PHE A 216 10.28 4.00 12.09
N PRO A 217 10.26 2.88 12.82
CA PRO A 217 10.85 2.78 14.16
C PRO A 217 12.38 2.99 14.16
N PHE A 218 13.01 2.78 13.00
CA PHE A 218 14.44 2.98 12.80
C PHE A 218 14.83 4.45 12.56
N LEU A 219 13.90 5.33 12.18
CA LEU A 219 14.26 6.65 11.64
C LEU A 219 14.25 7.73 12.74
N ASP A 220 15.44 8.24 13.09
CA ASP A 220 15.64 9.32 14.06
C ASP A 220 15.93 10.63 13.36
N THR A 221 14.87 11.41 13.09
CA THR A 221 14.97 12.75 12.49
C THR A 221 14.98 13.88 13.52
N LYS A 222 15.10 13.56 14.83
CA LYS A 222 14.97 14.54 15.92
C LYS A 222 13.68 15.38 15.86
N GLY A 223 12.60 14.78 15.37
CA GLY A 223 11.28 15.41 15.26
C GLY A 223 11.06 16.27 14.02
N ILE A 224 12.01 16.32 13.08
CA ILE A 224 11.83 17.04 11.79
C ILE A 224 10.76 16.37 10.95
N VAL A 225 10.69 15.03 10.98
CA VAL A 225 9.68 14.24 10.29
C VAL A 225 8.90 13.46 11.34
N THR A 226 7.58 13.56 11.30
CA THR A 226 6.67 12.93 12.27
C THR A 226 5.54 12.19 11.55
N VAL A 227 4.90 11.26 12.27
CA VAL A 227 3.65 10.65 11.85
C VAL A 227 2.56 11.11 12.79
N ASP A 228 1.61 11.91 12.29
CA ASP A 228 0.47 12.46 13.03
C ASP A 228 -0.83 12.17 12.27
N ASP A 229 -1.87 11.65 12.93
CA ASP A 229 -3.08 11.06 12.32
C ASP A 229 -2.76 10.27 11.03
N ASN A 230 -1.81 9.34 11.08
CA ASN A 230 -1.39 8.54 9.93
C ASN A 230 -0.97 9.36 8.69
N CYS A 231 -0.38 10.54 8.91
CA CYS A 231 0.22 11.37 7.88
C CYS A 231 1.71 11.53 8.20
N LEU A 232 2.57 11.18 7.25
CA LEU A 232 4.02 11.38 7.37
C LEU A 232 4.38 12.78 6.87
N GLY A 233 4.97 13.62 7.71
CA GLY A 233 5.25 14.98 7.28
C GLY A 233 6.15 15.81 8.18
N PRO A 234 6.48 17.03 7.71
CA PRO A 234 6.11 17.60 6.40
C PRO A 234 6.93 16.99 5.25
N LEU A 235 6.30 16.73 4.08
CA LEU A 235 6.95 16.20 2.88
C LEU A 235 6.58 16.98 1.62
N TYR A 236 7.56 17.59 0.99
CA TYR A 236 7.43 18.21 -0.34
C TYR A 236 7.17 17.11 -1.37
N LYS A 237 6.03 17.26 -2.07
CA LYS A 237 5.56 16.32 -3.09
C LYS A 237 5.55 14.85 -2.62
N HIS A 238 5.27 14.64 -1.33
CA HIS A 238 5.25 13.32 -0.67
C HIS A 238 6.60 12.57 -0.64
N VAL A 239 7.71 13.24 -0.96
CA VAL A 239 9.04 12.61 -1.10
C VAL A 239 10.06 13.23 -0.15
N PHE A 240 10.17 14.57 -0.12
CA PHE A 240 11.30 15.24 0.52
C PHE A 240 10.89 16.00 1.78
N PRO A 241 11.42 15.67 2.96
CA PRO A 241 11.35 16.55 4.13
C PRO A 241 12.19 17.81 3.88
N PRO A 242 11.62 19.03 3.83
CA PRO A 242 12.35 20.21 3.33
C PRO A 242 13.63 20.56 4.08
N ALA A 243 13.69 20.33 5.39
CA ALA A 243 14.87 20.61 6.21
C ALA A 243 16.00 19.57 6.07
N LEU A 244 15.72 18.42 5.45
CA LEU A 244 16.67 17.30 5.28
C LEU A 244 16.88 16.94 3.80
N ALA A 245 16.24 17.68 2.88
CA ALA A 245 16.35 17.45 1.46
C ALA A 245 17.72 17.93 0.93
N PRO A 246 18.29 17.27 -0.09
CA PRO A 246 17.79 16.05 -0.75
C PRO A 246 18.24 14.75 -0.06
N TYR A 247 18.99 14.84 1.04
CA TYR A 247 19.73 13.71 1.62
C TYR A 247 18.88 12.73 2.43
N LEU A 248 17.66 13.11 2.81
CA LEU A 248 16.61 12.17 3.21
C LEU A 248 15.45 12.27 2.21
N SER A 249 14.96 11.13 1.74
CA SER A 249 13.77 11.06 0.89
C SER A 249 13.00 9.77 1.11
N PHE A 250 11.76 9.73 0.65
CA PHE A 250 10.86 8.59 0.77
C PHE A 250 10.29 8.21 -0.60
N ILE A 251 10.23 6.91 -0.88
CA ILE A 251 9.54 6.36 -2.05
C ILE A 251 8.30 5.60 -1.58
N GLY A 252 7.20 5.79 -2.30
CA GLY A 252 5.98 5.02 -2.11
C GLY A 252 5.20 5.36 -0.85
N ILE A 253 5.26 6.62 -0.39
CA ILE A 253 4.36 7.12 0.65
C ILE A 253 2.91 7.22 0.15
N PRO A 254 2.61 7.69 -1.08
CA PRO A 254 1.22 7.81 -1.52
C PRO A 254 0.47 6.47 -1.61
N TRP A 255 -0.84 6.51 -1.38
CA TRP A 255 -1.73 5.34 -1.43
C TRP A 255 -2.98 5.59 -2.29
N LYS A 256 -3.70 4.52 -2.65
CA LYS A 256 -4.70 4.46 -3.75
C LYS A 256 -4.09 4.70 -5.15
N ILE A 257 -2.85 4.28 -5.33
CA ILE A 257 -2.08 4.50 -6.56
C ILE A 257 -1.84 3.20 -7.34
N VAL A 258 -1.36 3.31 -8.58
CA VAL A 258 -0.65 2.27 -9.32
C VAL A 258 0.83 2.34 -8.92
N PRO A 259 1.34 1.39 -8.11
CA PRO A 259 2.58 1.59 -7.35
C PRO A 259 3.85 1.63 -8.21
N PHE A 260 4.07 0.63 -9.08
CA PHE A 260 5.38 0.48 -9.73
C PHE A 260 5.78 1.69 -10.60
N PRO A 261 4.92 2.23 -11.49
CA PRO A 261 5.26 3.44 -12.25
C PRO A 261 5.48 4.64 -11.34
N LEU A 262 4.68 4.82 -10.30
CA LEU A 262 4.87 5.94 -9.37
C LEU A 262 6.21 5.84 -8.64
N PHE A 263 6.59 4.64 -8.18
CA PHE A 263 7.87 4.42 -7.50
C PHE A 263 9.04 4.70 -8.45
N GLU A 264 8.90 4.34 -9.72
CA GLU A 264 9.87 4.63 -10.77
C GLU A 264 10.00 6.13 -11.05
N PHE A 265 8.89 6.87 -11.17
CA PHE A 265 8.93 8.33 -11.32
C PHE A 265 9.59 8.99 -10.10
N GLN A 266 9.26 8.57 -8.88
CA GLN A 266 9.87 9.09 -7.66
C GLN A 266 11.37 8.78 -7.60
N SER A 267 11.78 7.54 -7.90
CA SER A 267 13.19 7.14 -7.85
C SER A 267 14.03 7.85 -8.90
N LYS A 268 13.53 7.99 -10.14
CA LYS A 268 14.19 8.73 -11.22
C LYS A 268 14.36 10.22 -10.86
N TRP A 269 13.36 10.82 -10.21
CA TRP A 269 13.45 12.20 -9.71
C TRP A 269 14.52 12.35 -8.61
N ILE A 270 14.47 11.49 -7.59
CA ILE A 270 15.43 11.49 -6.47
C ILE A 270 16.86 11.31 -7.00
N ALA A 271 17.09 10.32 -7.87
CA ALA A 271 18.41 10.06 -8.44
C ALA A 271 18.93 11.25 -9.24
N SER A 272 18.07 11.93 -10.01
CA SER A 272 18.44 13.12 -10.78
C SER A 272 18.81 14.32 -9.90
N ILE A 273 18.19 14.45 -8.73
CA ILE A 273 18.54 15.47 -7.74
C ILE A 273 19.87 15.13 -7.06
N LEU A 274 20.03 13.88 -6.59
CA LEU A 274 21.26 13.45 -5.92
C LEU A 274 22.48 13.47 -6.85
N SER A 275 22.30 13.27 -8.16
CA SER A 275 23.36 13.42 -9.15
C SER A 275 23.64 14.87 -9.55
N GLY A 276 22.91 15.85 -9.02
CA GLY A 276 23.04 17.27 -9.36
C GLY A 276 22.51 17.66 -10.74
N ARG A 277 21.74 16.80 -11.42
CA ARG A 277 21.12 17.13 -12.73
C ARG A 277 19.93 18.05 -12.56
N ILE A 278 19.21 17.94 -11.44
CA ILE A 278 18.06 18.75 -11.08
C ILE A 278 18.33 19.39 -9.73
N THR A 279 17.95 20.66 -9.60
CA THR A 279 18.02 21.37 -8.33
C THR A 279 16.62 21.43 -7.71
N LEU A 280 16.52 21.13 -6.41
CA LEU A 280 15.28 21.34 -5.67
C LEU A 280 15.03 22.84 -5.44
N PRO A 281 13.76 23.26 -5.31
CA PRO A 281 13.46 24.58 -4.75
C PRO A 281 14.10 24.76 -3.37
N SER A 282 14.20 26.00 -2.92
CA SER A 282 14.66 26.30 -1.57
C SER A 282 13.75 25.64 -0.51
N GLN A 283 14.30 25.41 0.70
CA GLN A 283 13.52 24.89 1.83
C GLN A 283 12.24 25.71 2.08
N LYS A 284 12.33 27.04 1.91
CA LYS A 284 11.20 27.96 2.09
C LYS A 284 10.10 27.68 1.06
N GLU A 285 10.45 27.62 -0.23
CA GLU A 285 9.50 27.36 -1.32
C GLU A 285 8.86 25.97 -1.18
N MET A 286 9.65 24.96 -0.78
CA MET A 286 9.12 23.62 -0.49
C MET A 286 8.11 23.64 0.66
N MET A 287 8.36 24.42 1.73
CA MET A 287 7.40 24.54 2.82
C MET A 287 6.15 25.33 2.44
N GLU A 288 6.29 26.38 1.62
CA GLU A 288 5.15 27.15 1.10
C GLU A 288 4.23 26.26 0.24
N ASP A 289 4.79 25.40 -0.60
CA ASP A 289 4.03 24.41 -1.39
C ASP A 289 3.24 23.44 -0.50
N ILE A 290 3.88 22.92 0.56
CA ILE A 290 3.24 22.01 1.53
C ILE A 290 2.09 22.71 2.25
N GLN A 291 2.31 23.94 2.72
CA GLN A 291 1.29 24.72 3.42
C GLN A 291 0.11 25.07 2.51
N ALA A 292 0.38 25.43 1.25
CA ALA A 292 -0.65 25.66 0.25
C ALA A 292 -1.49 24.40 0.03
N PHE A 293 -0.84 23.23 -0.12
CA PHE A 293 -1.54 21.95 -0.26
C PHE A 293 -2.35 21.58 0.99
N TYR A 294 -1.83 21.77 2.20
CA TYR A 294 -2.58 21.49 3.42
C TYR A 294 -3.80 22.40 3.56
N SER A 295 -3.68 23.66 3.17
CA SER A 295 -4.79 24.62 3.19
C SER A 295 -5.94 24.18 2.26
N THR A 296 -5.65 23.61 1.09
CA THR A 296 -6.73 23.13 0.19
C THR A 296 -7.49 21.93 0.78
N LEU A 297 -6.79 21.07 1.52
CA LEU A 297 -7.41 19.94 2.23
C LEU A 297 -8.26 20.39 3.41
N GLU A 298 -7.78 21.37 4.19
CA GLU A 298 -8.53 21.95 5.30
C GLU A 298 -9.83 22.62 4.81
N VAL A 299 -9.77 23.42 3.74
CA VAL A 299 -10.95 24.02 3.10
C VAL A 299 -11.94 22.96 2.64
N SER A 300 -11.44 21.81 2.17
CA SER A 300 -12.26 20.67 1.73
C SER A 300 -12.70 19.75 2.87
N SER A 301 -12.38 20.08 4.13
CA SER A 301 -12.62 19.25 5.32
C SER A 301 -12.06 17.82 5.20
N ILE A 302 -10.96 17.66 4.44
CA ILE A 302 -10.29 16.37 4.24
C ILE A 302 -9.33 16.14 5.43
N PRO A 303 -9.51 15.07 6.21
CA PRO A 303 -8.66 14.78 7.36
C PRO A 303 -7.19 14.52 6.99
N LYS A 304 -6.26 14.87 7.89
CA LYS A 304 -4.80 14.70 7.72
C LYS A 304 -4.39 13.31 7.22
N ARG A 305 -4.99 12.23 7.73
CA ARG A 305 -4.73 10.85 7.25
C ARG A 305 -4.90 10.60 5.75
N TYR A 306 -5.54 11.52 5.02
CA TYR A 306 -5.73 11.44 3.57
C TYR A 306 -4.78 12.34 2.76
N ILE A 307 -3.84 13.04 3.40
CA ILE A 307 -2.83 13.88 2.72
C ILE A 307 -2.06 13.12 1.64
N HIS A 308 -1.78 11.83 1.86
CA HIS A 308 -1.08 10.97 0.90
C HIS A 308 -2.03 10.13 0.02
N CYS A 309 -3.34 10.35 0.11
CA CYS A 309 -4.35 9.65 -0.69
C CYS A 309 -4.52 10.34 -2.04
N ILE A 310 -3.64 10.05 -3.00
CA ILE A 310 -3.61 10.75 -4.30
C ILE A 310 -4.28 9.98 -5.42
N GLY A 311 -5.12 8.99 -5.13
CA GLY A 311 -5.66 8.10 -6.18
C GLY A 311 -6.42 8.80 -7.32
N GLN A 312 -6.98 9.99 -7.08
CA GLN A 312 -7.64 10.81 -8.10
C GLN A 312 -6.65 11.61 -8.96
N SER A 313 -5.53 12.06 -8.39
CA SER A 313 -4.54 12.91 -9.05
C SER A 313 -3.21 12.19 -9.34
N GLN A 314 -3.14 10.88 -9.15
CA GLN A 314 -1.89 10.12 -9.23
C GLN A 314 -1.19 10.25 -10.59
N PHE A 315 -1.95 10.35 -11.69
CA PHE A 315 -1.38 10.48 -13.02
C PHE A 315 -0.92 11.92 -13.28
N GLU A 316 -1.63 12.93 -12.78
CA GLU A 316 -1.14 14.31 -12.77
C GLU A 316 0.15 14.46 -11.96
N TYR A 317 0.23 13.79 -10.80
CA TYR A 317 1.43 13.73 -9.97
C TYR A 317 2.60 13.06 -10.70
N ASN A 318 2.36 11.90 -11.32
CA ASN A 318 3.39 11.20 -12.12
C ASN A 318 3.84 12.03 -13.33
N ASN A 319 2.90 12.71 -14.01
CA ASN A 319 3.21 13.62 -15.11
C ASN A 319 4.02 14.83 -14.63
N TRP A 320 3.66 15.41 -13.47
CA TRP A 320 4.44 16.48 -12.85
C TRP A 320 5.85 16.03 -12.51
N LEU A 321 6.02 14.81 -11.98
CA LEU A 321 7.33 14.22 -11.76
C LEU A 321 8.08 14.15 -13.10
N ALA A 322 7.51 13.50 -14.12
CA ALA A 322 8.14 13.32 -15.43
C ALA A 322 8.68 14.63 -16.04
N THR A 323 7.95 15.75 -15.89
CA THR A 323 8.41 17.05 -16.40
C THR A 323 9.66 17.58 -15.70
N GLN A 324 9.94 17.17 -14.46
CA GLN A 324 11.13 17.63 -13.73
C GLN A 324 12.44 17.19 -14.39
N TRP A 325 12.47 16.01 -15.04
CA TRP A 325 13.65 15.50 -15.77
C TRP A 325 13.44 15.34 -17.28
N GLY A 326 12.40 15.98 -17.82
CA GLY A 326 12.15 16.01 -19.27
C GLY A 326 11.79 14.66 -19.89
N SER A 327 11.13 13.78 -19.13
CA SER A 327 10.63 12.50 -19.65
C SER A 327 9.18 12.59 -20.11
N GLN A 328 8.75 11.60 -20.89
CA GLN A 328 7.34 11.45 -21.21
C GLN A 328 6.57 11.08 -19.95
N GLY A 329 5.37 11.65 -19.83
CA GLY A 329 4.44 11.30 -18.76
C GLY A 329 3.85 9.91 -18.93
N VAL A 330 2.83 9.63 -18.15
CA VAL A 330 2.08 8.37 -18.19
C VAL A 330 1.34 8.24 -19.51
N GLU A 331 1.30 7.00 -20.03
CA GLU A 331 0.61 6.67 -21.26
C GLU A 331 -0.91 6.80 -21.09
N LYS A 332 -1.60 7.40 -22.07
CA LYS A 332 -3.05 7.64 -22.00
C LYS A 332 -3.87 6.36 -21.83
N TRP A 333 -3.46 5.26 -22.48
CA TRP A 333 -4.11 3.96 -22.36
C TRP A 333 -4.08 3.45 -20.91
N ARG A 334 -3.02 3.76 -20.15
CA ARG A 334 -2.84 3.32 -18.76
C ARG A 334 -3.80 4.04 -17.81
N GLU A 335 -3.97 5.34 -18.01
CA GLU A 335 -4.94 6.14 -17.26
C GLU A 335 -6.38 5.70 -17.56
N ALA A 336 -6.69 5.48 -18.84
CA ALA A 336 -8.00 4.96 -19.27
C ALA A 336 -8.29 3.57 -18.67
N MET A 337 -7.32 2.65 -18.70
CA MET A 337 -7.45 1.32 -18.08
C MET A 337 -7.68 1.40 -16.59
N TYR A 338 -6.95 2.26 -15.87
CA TYR A 338 -7.15 2.43 -14.43
C TYR A 338 -8.57 2.92 -14.11
N SER A 339 -9.07 3.86 -14.90
CA SER A 339 -10.42 4.40 -14.76
C SER A 339 -11.47 3.31 -15.01
N MET A 340 -11.33 2.56 -16.11
CA MET A 340 -12.24 1.45 -16.44
C MET A 340 -12.21 0.34 -15.38
N ALA A 341 -11.02 -0.09 -14.96
CA ALA A 341 -10.88 -1.09 -13.90
C ALA A 341 -11.48 -0.63 -12.56
N SER A 342 -11.40 0.67 -12.26
CA SER A 342 -12.01 1.24 -11.05
C SER A 342 -13.54 1.26 -11.13
N VAL A 343 -14.11 1.55 -12.30
CA VAL A 343 -15.55 1.43 -12.58
C VAL A 343 -15.97 -0.04 -12.44
N ASN A 344 -15.32 -0.96 -13.15
CA ASN A 344 -15.69 -2.38 -13.13
C ASN A 344 -15.59 -3.00 -11.74
N ARG A 345 -14.54 -2.68 -10.97
CA ARG A 345 -14.41 -3.12 -9.57
C ARG A 345 -15.55 -2.62 -8.68
N SER A 346 -16.13 -1.46 -8.99
CA SER A 346 -17.23 -0.88 -8.21
C SER A 346 -18.58 -1.47 -8.61
N PHE A 347 -18.81 -1.69 -9.91
CA PHE A 347 -20.09 -2.20 -10.43
C PHE A 347 -20.23 -3.72 -10.42
N ARG A 348 -19.13 -4.45 -10.62
CA ARG A 348 -19.09 -5.92 -10.74
C ARG A 348 -17.90 -6.48 -9.95
N PRO A 349 -17.81 -6.24 -8.63
CA PRO A 349 -16.64 -6.63 -7.83
C PRO A 349 -16.32 -8.13 -7.92
N GLU A 350 -17.30 -8.99 -8.18
CA GLU A 350 -17.16 -10.43 -8.32
C GLU A 350 -16.61 -10.90 -9.68
N MET A 351 -16.86 -10.17 -10.77
CA MET A 351 -16.46 -10.59 -12.13
C MET A 351 -15.35 -9.76 -12.77
N TYR A 352 -15.03 -8.56 -12.25
CA TYR A 352 -14.16 -7.60 -12.96
C TYR A 352 -12.74 -8.10 -13.30
N ARG A 353 -12.29 -9.16 -12.62
CA ARG A 353 -10.97 -9.78 -12.84
C ARG A 353 -10.96 -10.75 -14.02
N ASP A 354 -12.12 -11.25 -14.42
CA ASP A 354 -12.27 -12.27 -15.45
C ASP A 354 -13.10 -11.74 -16.66
N GLU A 355 -13.90 -10.68 -16.45
CA GLU A 355 -14.71 -10.02 -17.48
C GLU A 355 -14.38 -8.52 -17.57
N TRP A 356 -14.05 -8.04 -18.78
CA TRP A 356 -13.73 -6.63 -19.03
C TRP A 356 -14.02 -6.24 -20.49
N ASP A 357 -14.40 -4.98 -20.71
CA ASP A 357 -14.86 -4.46 -22.01
C ASP A 357 -13.82 -3.53 -22.70
N ASP A 358 -12.62 -3.40 -22.13
CA ASP A 358 -11.56 -2.50 -22.59
C ASP A 358 -10.47 -3.19 -23.44
N HIS A 359 -10.87 -4.18 -24.25
CA HIS A 359 -9.95 -4.90 -25.15
C HIS A 359 -9.14 -3.97 -26.07
N HIS A 360 -9.72 -2.86 -26.53
CA HIS A 360 -9.03 -1.87 -27.35
C HIS A 360 -7.82 -1.23 -26.63
N LEU A 361 -7.97 -0.88 -25.34
CA LEU A 361 -6.87 -0.36 -24.55
C LEU A 361 -5.76 -1.41 -24.37
N VAL A 362 -6.14 -2.69 -24.24
CA VAL A 362 -5.17 -3.78 -24.16
C VAL A 362 -4.32 -3.83 -25.42
N SER A 363 -4.95 -3.76 -26.60
CA SER A 363 -4.20 -3.69 -27.87
C SER A 363 -3.28 -2.48 -27.94
N GLU A 364 -3.74 -1.28 -27.57
CA GLU A 364 -2.91 -0.06 -27.53
C GLU A 364 -1.69 -0.22 -26.60
N ALA A 365 -1.87 -0.86 -25.44
CA ALA A 365 -0.78 -1.15 -24.52
C ALA A 365 0.26 -2.09 -25.14
N TYR A 366 -0.19 -3.15 -25.83
CA TYR A 366 0.71 -4.10 -26.49
C TYR A 366 1.49 -3.46 -27.65
N GLU A 367 0.86 -2.57 -28.43
CA GLU A 367 1.56 -1.78 -29.45
C GLU A 367 2.63 -0.88 -28.84
N ASP A 368 2.33 -0.24 -27.71
CA ASP A 368 3.30 0.57 -26.97
C ASP A 368 4.47 -0.27 -26.42
N PHE A 369 4.20 -1.49 -25.96
CA PHE A 369 5.23 -2.38 -25.42
C PHE A 369 6.28 -2.82 -26.45
N LEU A 370 5.95 -2.81 -27.75
CA LEU A 370 6.91 -3.13 -28.82
C LEU A 370 8.11 -2.17 -28.88
N LYS A 371 8.03 -1.03 -28.20
CA LYS A 371 9.13 -0.06 -28.08
C LYS A 371 10.26 -0.55 -27.16
N TYR A 372 9.99 -1.53 -26.29
CA TYR A 372 10.92 -1.94 -25.23
C TYR A 372 11.61 -3.27 -25.55
N PRO A 373 12.95 -3.37 -25.43
CA PRO A 373 13.70 -4.61 -25.71
C PRO A 373 13.24 -5.82 -24.90
N SER A 374 12.75 -5.59 -23.67
CA SER A 374 12.20 -6.64 -22.81
C SER A 374 10.96 -7.34 -23.38
N ALA A 375 10.32 -6.76 -24.40
CA ALA A 375 9.22 -7.37 -25.15
C ALA A 375 9.70 -8.20 -26.35
N SER A 376 10.97 -8.11 -26.76
CA SER A 376 11.51 -8.78 -27.95
C SER A 376 11.87 -10.26 -27.75
N ASN A 377 11.82 -10.75 -26.51
CA ASN A 377 12.03 -12.16 -26.14
C ASN A 377 10.70 -12.91 -25.85
N LEU A 378 9.57 -12.39 -26.35
CA LEU A 378 8.23 -12.97 -26.19
C LEU A 378 7.72 -13.66 -27.45
#